data_AF-A0AAV2Z5U5-F1
#
_entry.id   AF-A0AAV2Z5U5-F1
#
_cell.length_a   1.000
_cell.length_b   1.000
_cell.length_c   1.000
_cell.angle_alpha   90.00
_cell.angle_beta   90.00
_cell.angle_gamma   90.00
#
_symmetry.space_group_name_H-M   'P 1'
#
loop_
_entity.id
_entity.type
_entity.pdbx_description
1 polymer ?
#
loop_
_entity_poly.entity_id
_entity_poly.type
_entity_poly.pdbx_seq_one_letter_code
_entity_poly.pdbx_strand_id
1 'polypeptide(L)'
;MVVYSSEAVAFEIARQLGNWIVTKKSGGRGITSQGAFILDRRSGKPFVWSYGGEPFAPTFVVEVAQLSGRTDSFKKLDSKMRNEYFKHGVQLGRVIDPRPGYEKIYEYFLDEDGELQRSIETTWRDLNGRDVLPGFEVRSDALDLVLNQESGLSEEEELNISCQIPGCGKRLRSLGKHAAHALRHLEDSAIARHRAKRARRSLGAE
;
A
#
# COMPACT_ATOMS: atom_id res chain seq x y z
N MET A 1 -24.90 -8.55 -9.84
CA MET A 1 -24.17 -8.66 -8.56
C MET A 1 -22.78 -8.10 -8.80
N VAL A 2 -22.49 -6.90 -8.31
CA VAL A 2 -21.16 -6.27 -8.49
C VAL A 2 -20.15 -7.07 -7.67
N VAL A 3 -19.19 -7.71 -8.34
CA VAL A 3 -18.08 -8.37 -7.64
C VAL A 3 -17.13 -7.27 -7.20
N TYR A 4 -17.36 -6.74 -6.00
CA TYR A 4 -16.39 -5.86 -5.35
C TYR A 4 -15.10 -6.65 -5.09
N SER A 5 -13.98 -6.20 -5.67
CA SER A 5 -12.66 -6.81 -5.45
C SER A 5 -11.82 -5.95 -4.52
N SER A 6 -11.61 -6.43 -3.30
CA SER A 6 -10.65 -5.86 -2.35
C SER A 6 -9.23 -5.84 -2.89
N GLU A 7 -8.88 -6.79 -3.75
CA GLU A 7 -7.59 -6.85 -4.43
C GLU A 7 -7.43 -5.68 -5.39
N ALA A 8 -8.48 -5.30 -6.11
CA ALA A 8 -8.42 -4.20 -7.08
C ALA A 8 -8.20 -2.85 -6.36
N VAL A 9 -8.87 -2.62 -5.23
CA VAL A 9 -8.64 -1.44 -4.38
C VAL A 9 -7.24 -1.45 -3.77
N ALA A 10 -6.81 -2.58 -3.18
CA ALA A 10 -5.47 -2.70 -2.62
C ALA A 10 -4.39 -2.47 -3.69
N PHE A 11 -4.63 -2.95 -4.91
CA PHE A 11 -3.76 -2.75 -6.05
C PHE A 11 -3.66 -1.25 -6.43
N GLU A 12 -4.78 -0.54 -6.52
CA GLU A 12 -4.79 0.88 -6.88
C GLU A 12 -4.10 1.74 -5.82
N ILE A 13 -4.30 1.45 -4.54
CA ILE A 13 -3.57 2.08 -3.43
C ILE A 13 -2.07 1.86 -3.58
N ALA A 14 -1.64 0.62 -3.85
CA ALA A 14 -0.24 0.28 -4.05
C ALA A 14 0.37 1.00 -5.26
N ARG A 15 -0.40 1.15 -6.35
CA ARG A 15 0.00 1.88 -7.54
C ARG A 15 0.25 3.36 -7.23
N GLN A 16 -0.67 4.01 -6.54
CA GLN A 16 -0.53 5.42 -6.16
C GLN A 16 0.65 5.63 -5.22
N LEU A 17 0.83 4.75 -4.22
CA LEU A 17 1.99 4.77 -3.33
C LEU A 17 3.31 4.57 -4.09
N GLY A 18 3.34 3.61 -5.02
CA GLY A 18 4.51 3.35 -5.86
C GLY A 18 4.91 4.56 -6.71
N ASN A 19 3.95 5.21 -7.33
CA ASN A 19 4.17 6.44 -8.10
C ASN A 19 4.72 7.57 -7.20
N TRP A 20 4.18 7.74 -6.01
CA TRP A 20 4.65 8.74 -5.06
C TRP A 20 6.11 8.48 -4.63
N ILE A 21 6.46 7.22 -4.33
CA ILE A 21 7.83 6.82 -3.96
C ILE A 21 8.83 7.15 -5.08
N VAL A 22 8.47 6.90 -6.34
CA VAL A 22 9.35 7.16 -7.49
C VAL A 22 9.52 8.66 -7.73
N THR A 23 8.45 9.44 -7.60
CA THR A 23 8.47 10.87 -7.96
C THR A 23 9.15 11.76 -6.92
N LYS A 24 8.99 11.49 -5.62
CA LYS A 24 9.51 12.37 -4.57
C LYS A 24 11.03 12.32 -4.33
N LYS A 25 11.77 11.36 -4.92
CA LYS A 25 13.22 11.12 -4.69
C LYS A 25 13.68 11.00 -3.22
N SER A 26 12.76 11.06 -2.25
CA SER A 26 13.02 11.00 -0.80
C SER A 26 13.43 9.62 -0.29
N GLY A 27 13.42 8.60 -1.17
CA GLY A 27 13.72 7.23 -0.80
C GLY A 27 12.55 6.56 -0.09
N GLY A 28 12.47 5.24 -0.21
CA GLY A 28 11.35 4.45 0.33
C GLY A 28 11.13 3.16 -0.46
N ARG A 29 10.47 2.19 0.17
CA ARG A 29 10.11 0.90 -0.44
C ARG A 29 8.63 0.64 -0.14
N GLY A 30 7.83 0.51 -1.20
CA GLY A 30 6.44 0.07 -1.12
C GLY A 30 6.39 -1.43 -1.41
N ILE A 31 5.53 -2.15 -0.69
CA ILE A 31 5.38 -3.60 -0.80
C ILE A 31 3.89 -3.91 -0.66
N THR A 32 3.37 -4.82 -1.48
CA THR A 32 1.99 -5.31 -1.42
C THR A 32 1.91 -6.65 -0.67
N SER A 33 0.71 -7.13 -0.37
CA SER A 33 0.45 -8.40 0.34
C SER A 33 1.03 -9.66 -0.31
N GLN A 34 1.55 -9.58 -1.55
CA GLN A 34 2.33 -10.67 -2.17
C GLN A 34 3.77 -10.78 -1.65
N GLY A 35 4.22 -9.84 -0.81
CA GLY A 35 5.43 -9.96 -0.01
C GLY A 35 5.15 -10.68 1.31
N ALA A 36 5.85 -11.79 1.57
CA ALA A 36 5.80 -12.45 2.87
C ALA A 36 6.50 -11.57 3.92
N PHE A 37 5.72 -10.88 4.76
CA PHE A 37 6.24 -10.28 5.99
C PHE A 37 6.33 -11.37 7.05
N ILE A 38 7.52 -11.58 7.60
CA ILE A 38 7.72 -12.43 8.76
C ILE A 38 8.09 -11.54 9.93
N LEU A 39 7.20 -11.49 10.92
CA LEU A 39 7.52 -11.01 12.25
C LEU A 39 8.23 -12.16 12.98
N ASP A 40 9.56 -12.24 12.88
CA ASP A 40 10.31 -13.35 13.46
C ASP A 40 10.38 -13.20 14.98
N ARG A 41 9.88 -14.21 15.69
CA ARG A 41 9.92 -14.30 17.15
C ARG A 41 11.05 -15.24 17.55
N ARG A 42 12.30 -14.79 17.40
CA ARG A 42 13.44 -15.51 18.00
C ARG A 42 13.43 -15.28 19.51
N SER A 43 13.40 -16.38 20.26
CA SER A 43 13.43 -16.37 21.72
C SER A 43 14.55 -15.47 22.25
N GLY A 44 14.17 -14.46 23.05
CA GLY A 44 15.11 -13.54 23.70
C GLY A 44 15.57 -12.34 22.86
N LYS A 45 15.02 -12.10 21.67
CA LYS A 45 15.32 -10.90 20.86
C LYS A 45 14.08 -10.03 20.62
N PRO A 46 14.23 -8.70 20.47
CA PRO A 46 13.12 -7.83 20.08
C PRO A 46 12.54 -8.28 18.74
N PHE A 47 11.24 -8.05 18.56
CA PHE A 47 10.55 -8.33 17.32
C PHE A 47 11.22 -7.58 16.16
N VAL A 48 11.68 -8.32 15.15
CA VAL A 48 12.27 -7.75 13.95
C VAL A 48 11.40 -8.14 12.77
N TRP A 49 10.75 -7.14 12.20
CA TRP A 49 10.14 -7.30 10.89
C TRP A 49 11.22 -7.60 9.87
N SER A 50 11.00 -8.57 8.99
CA SER A 50 11.92 -8.84 7.90
C SER A 50 11.19 -8.99 6.56
N TYR A 51 11.87 -8.56 5.50
CA TYR A 51 11.45 -8.78 4.11
C TYR A 51 12.63 -9.35 3.33
N GLY A 52 12.49 -10.59 2.83
CA GLY A 52 13.58 -11.28 2.14
C GLY A 52 14.81 -11.52 3.03
N GLY A 53 14.61 -11.68 4.34
CA GLY A 53 15.68 -11.88 5.34
C GLY A 53 16.33 -10.60 5.86
N GLU A 54 16.01 -9.44 5.29
CA GLU A 54 16.52 -8.13 5.73
C GLU A 54 15.54 -7.46 6.71
N PRO A 55 16.01 -6.85 7.81
CA PRO A 55 15.17 -6.07 8.71
C PRO A 55 14.41 -4.97 7.97
N PHE A 56 13.09 -4.91 8.14
CA PHE A 56 12.21 -3.93 7.50
C PHE A 56 10.99 -3.64 8.36
N ALA A 57 11.01 -2.56 9.15
CA ALA A 57 9.80 -2.09 9.82
C ALA A 57 9.01 -1.15 8.88
N PRO A 58 7.77 -1.48 8.49
CA PRO A 58 6.96 -0.56 7.69
C PRO A 58 6.62 0.69 8.52
N THR A 59 6.68 1.87 7.89
CA THR A 59 6.20 3.12 8.51
C THR A 59 4.71 3.35 8.29
N PHE A 60 4.18 2.82 7.18
CA PHE A 60 2.78 2.93 6.78
C PHE A 60 2.24 1.56 6.35
N VAL A 61 1.02 1.22 6.78
CA VAL A 61 0.32 -0.02 6.42
C VAL A 61 -1.12 0.25 5.99
N VAL A 62 -1.61 -0.54 5.03
CA VAL A 62 -3.02 -0.52 4.63
C VAL A 62 -3.54 -1.95 4.56
N GLU A 63 -4.65 -2.19 5.22
CA GLU A 63 -5.43 -3.43 5.13
C GLU A 63 -6.75 -3.09 4.42
N VAL A 64 -7.06 -3.83 3.34
CA VAL A 64 -8.33 -3.69 2.63
C VAL A 64 -9.15 -4.93 2.90
N ALA A 65 -10.30 -4.78 3.55
CA ALA A 65 -11.09 -5.91 4.01
C ALA A 65 -12.58 -5.62 4.07
N GLN A 66 -13.36 -6.67 3.89
CA GLN A 66 -14.80 -6.66 4.12
C GLN A 66 -15.09 -6.72 5.63
N LEU A 67 -15.63 -5.64 6.20
CA LEU A 67 -15.83 -5.51 7.65
C LEU A 67 -17.28 -5.78 8.11
N SER A 68 -18.28 -5.67 7.23
CA SER A 68 -19.68 -6.01 7.56
C SER A 68 -20.01 -7.47 7.25
N GLY A 69 -20.94 -8.04 8.03
CA GLY A 69 -21.33 -9.45 7.98
C GLY A 69 -20.53 -10.37 8.91
N ARG A 70 -19.40 -9.91 9.45
CA ARG A 70 -18.56 -10.65 10.42
C ARG A 70 -17.92 -9.66 11.41
N THR A 71 -18.55 -9.44 12.56
CA THR A 71 -18.04 -8.59 13.65
C THR A 71 -16.62 -8.96 14.11
N ASP A 72 -16.23 -10.22 13.92
CA ASP A 72 -14.89 -10.71 14.24
C ASP A 72 -13.80 -10.24 13.26
N SER A 73 -14.14 -9.92 12.01
CA SER A 73 -13.14 -9.50 11.01
C SER A 73 -12.49 -8.18 11.41
N PHE A 74 -13.30 -7.19 11.80
CA PHE A 74 -12.76 -5.90 12.24
C PHE A 74 -11.97 -6.05 13.55
N LYS A 75 -12.48 -6.80 14.54
CA LYS A 75 -11.77 -7.01 15.82
C LYS A 75 -10.38 -7.61 15.61
N LYS A 76 -10.24 -8.57 14.68
CA LYS A 76 -8.94 -9.16 14.33
C LYS A 76 -8.00 -8.12 13.72
N LEU A 77 -8.49 -7.30 12.79
CA LEU A 77 -7.68 -6.27 12.15
C LEU A 77 -7.32 -5.13 13.12
N ASP A 78 -8.23 -4.72 14.00
CA ASP A 78 -7.94 -3.73 15.06
C ASP A 78 -6.89 -4.26 16.04
N SER A 79 -6.99 -5.53 16.45
CA SER A 79 -5.96 -6.18 17.27
C SER A 79 -4.61 -6.24 16.56
N LYS A 80 -4.59 -6.61 15.26
CA LYS A 80 -3.38 -6.63 14.43
C LYS A 80 -2.73 -5.24 14.32
N MET A 81 -3.53 -4.21 14.06
CA MET A 81 -3.07 -2.82 14.02
C MET A 81 -2.41 -2.43 15.34
N ARG A 82 -3.07 -2.67 16.47
CA ARG A 82 -2.56 -2.27 17.80
C ARG A 82 -1.34 -3.08 18.24
N ASN A 83 -1.44 -4.41 18.15
CA ASN A 83 -0.54 -5.32 18.85
C ASN A 83 0.61 -5.84 17.98
N GLU A 84 0.46 -5.81 16.66
CA GLU A 84 1.50 -6.25 15.72
C GLU A 84 2.13 -5.05 15.02
N TYR A 85 1.32 -4.21 14.37
CA TYR A 85 1.85 -3.11 13.55
C TYR A 85 2.42 -1.96 14.41
N PHE A 86 1.58 -1.29 15.19
CA PHE A 86 1.99 -0.09 15.94
C PHE A 86 2.96 -0.40 17.09
N LYS A 87 2.76 -1.54 17.76
CA LYS A 87 3.70 -2.05 18.76
C LYS A 87 5.12 -2.27 18.20
N HIS A 88 5.26 -2.39 16.89
CA HIS A 88 6.53 -2.70 16.22
C HIS A 88 6.94 -1.64 15.19
N GLY A 89 6.57 -0.38 15.41
CA GLY A 89 7.18 0.78 14.75
C GLY A 89 6.42 1.34 13.54
N VAL A 90 5.23 0.81 13.23
CA VAL A 90 4.32 1.47 12.29
C VAL A 90 3.84 2.79 12.90
N GLN A 91 3.79 3.85 12.08
CA GLN A 91 3.41 5.20 12.49
C GLN A 91 2.05 5.63 11.93
N LEU A 92 1.64 5.05 10.79
CA LEU A 92 0.34 5.28 10.17
C LEU A 92 -0.25 3.97 9.67
N GLY A 93 -1.53 3.72 9.93
CA GLY A 93 -2.22 2.52 9.51
C GLY A 93 -3.64 2.82 9.05
N ARG A 94 -4.12 2.12 8.02
CA ARG A 94 -5.53 2.20 7.59
C ARG A 94 -6.15 0.82 7.43
N VAL A 95 -7.37 0.67 7.92
CA VAL A 95 -8.26 -0.44 7.55
C VAL A 95 -9.40 0.15 6.72
N ILE A 96 -9.51 -0.29 5.47
CA ILE A 96 -10.46 0.26 4.50
C ILE A 96 -11.47 -0.85 4.14
N ASP A 97 -12.75 -0.54 4.32
CA ASP A 97 -13.89 -1.25 3.75
C ASP A 97 -14.41 -0.40 2.58
N PRO A 98 -14.11 -0.77 1.33
CA PRO A 98 -14.46 0.01 0.14
C PRO A 98 -15.84 -0.34 -0.43
N ARG A 99 -16.65 -1.16 0.25
CA ARG A 99 -17.90 -1.62 -0.34
C ARG A 99 -18.88 -0.47 -0.50
N PRO A 100 -19.47 -0.30 -1.70
CA PRO A 100 -20.47 0.73 -1.94
C PRO A 100 -21.61 0.69 -0.90
N GLY A 101 -21.90 1.83 -0.27
CA GLY A 101 -22.93 2.00 0.76
C GLY A 101 -22.56 1.46 2.15
N TYR A 102 -21.34 0.94 2.33
CA TYR A 102 -20.80 0.46 3.61
C TYR A 102 -19.37 0.93 3.84
N GLU A 103 -18.99 2.03 3.19
CA GLU A 103 -17.65 2.56 3.18
C GLU A 103 -17.21 2.90 4.60
N LYS A 104 -16.08 2.34 5.02
CA LYS A 104 -15.48 2.64 6.31
C LYS A 104 -13.98 2.74 6.19
N ILE A 105 -13.45 3.80 6.77
CA ILE A 105 -12.01 4.04 6.83
C ILE A 105 -11.66 4.20 8.29
N TYR A 106 -11.01 3.19 8.85
CA TYR A 106 -10.40 3.28 10.17
C TYR A 106 -8.96 3.72 10.00
N GLU A 107 -8.63 4.87 10.57
CA GLU A 107 -7.27 5.40 10.54
C GLU A 107 -6.65 5.29 11.91
N TYR A 108 -5.44 4.74 11.95
CA TYR A 108 -4.62 4.54 13.13
C TYR A 108 -3.38 5.42 12.97
N PHE A 109 -3.05 6.19 14.00
CA PHE A 109 -1.91 7.11 13.97
C PHE A 109 -1.40 7.34 15.38
N LEU A 110 -0.14 7.71 15.50
CA LEU A 110 0.42 8.23 16.75
C LEU A 110 0.12 9.73 16.85
N ASP A 111 -0.33 10.19 18.01
CA ASP A 111 -0.43 11.62 18.31
C ASP A 111 0.93 12.23 18.68
N GLU A 112 0.92 13.50 19.10
CA GLU A 112 2.14 14.24 19.46
C GLU A 112 2.88 13.62 20.65
N ASP A 113 2.17 12.92 21.53
CA ASP A 113 2.73 12.23 22.69
C ASP A 113 3.23 10.81 22.34
N GLY A 114 3.03 10.38 21.09
CA GLY A 114 3.38 9.03 20.63
C GLY A 114 2.35 7.97 21.01
N GLU A 115 1.15 8.38 21.44
CA GLU A 115 0.08 7.48 21.83
C GLU A 115 -0.80 7.08 20.63
N LEU A 116 -1.22 5.81 20.61
CA LEU A 116 -1.98 5.26 19.50
C LEU A 116 -3.44 5.72 19.53
N GLN A 117 -3.78 6.56 18.56
CA GLN A 117 -5.15 6.99 18.29
C GLN A 117 -5.80 6.21 17.14
N ARG A 118 -7.13 6.12 17.18
CA ARG A 118 -7.94 5.55 16.09
C ARG A 118 -9.13 6.46 15.80
N SER A 119 -9.24 6.94 14.57
CA SER A 119 -10.45 7.59 14.06
C SER A 119 -11.22 6.67 13.12
N ILE A 120 -12.51 6.94 12.98
CA ILE A 120 -13.38 6.31 11.98
C ILE A 120 -13.95 7.40 11.10
N GLU A 121 -13.88 7.16 9.80
CA GLU A 121 -14.55 7.94 8.78
C GLU A 121 -15.52 7.02 8.04
N THR A 122 -16.74 7.50 7.84
CA THR A 122 -17.79 6.80 7.08
C THR A 122 -18.03 7.43 5.72
N THR A 123 -17.39 8.57 5.46
CA THR A 123 -17.44 9.26 4.17
C THR A 123 -16.22 8.87 3.34
N TRP A 124 -16.47 8.37 2.14
CA TRP A 124 -15.40 8.10 1.18
C TRP A 124 -14.72 9.41 0.76
N ARG A 125 -13.39 9.47 0.85
CA ARG A 125 -12.62 10.69 0.60
C ARG A 125 -11.16 10.39 0.24
N ASP A 126 -10.47 11.40 -0.27
CA ASP A 126 -9.02 11.35 -0.48
C ASP A 126 -8.26 11.10 0.83
N LEU A 127 -7.23 10.25 0.77
CA LEU A 127 -6.47 9.78 1.93
C LEU A 127 -5.03 10.26 1.84
N ASN A 128 -4.72 11.36 2.53
CA ASN A 128 -3.38 11.93 2.57
C ASN A 128 -2.38 11.08 3.38
N GLY A 129 -1.10 11.41 3.41
CA GLY A 129 -0.07 10.67 4.14
C GLY A 129 0.17 11.11 5.58
N ARG A 130 -0.60 12.10 6.08
CA ARG A 130 -0.25 12.90 7.27
C ARG A 130 1.22 13.36 7.21
N ASP A 131 1.83 13.60 8.37
CA ASP A 131 3.25 13.94 8.47
C ASP A 131 4.18 12.73 8.24
N VAL A 132 3.63 11.51 8.23
CA VAL A 132 4.37 10.26 8.01
C VAL A 132 4.79 10.12 6.55
N LEU A 133 3.93 10.51 5.61
CA LEU A 133 4.21 10.49 4.16
C LEU A 133 3.86 11.85 3.51
N PRO A 134 4.72 12.88 3.68
CA PRO A 134 4.38 14.24 3.24
C PRO A 134 4.05 14.36 1.75
N GLY A 135 2.85 14.88 1.46
CA GLY A 135 2.34 15.04 0.10
C GLY A 135 2.00 13.74 -0.62
N PHE A 136 1.91 12.62 0.09
CA PHE A 136 1.25 11.41 -0.41
C PHE A 136 -0.26 11.58 -0.28
N GLU A 137 -0.99 11.15 -1.31
CA GLU A 137 -2.45 11.15 -1.32
C GLU A 137 -2.95 9.98 -2.17
N VAL A 138 -3.90 9.23 -1.63
CA VAL A 138 -4.69 8.27 -2.39
C VAL A 138 -5.98 8.96 -2.80
N ARG A 139 -6.22 9.04 -4.10
CA ARG A 139 -7.44 9.65 -4.65
C ARG A 139 -8.64 8.71 -4.56
N SER A 140 -9.74 9.16 -3.94
CA SER A 140 -10.99 8.40 -3.82
C SER A 140 -11.61 8.11 -5.17
N ASP A 141 -11.62 9.08 -6.10
CA ASP A 141 -12.18 8.88 -7.45
C ASP A 141 -11.51 7.72 -8.20
N ALA A 142 -10.21 7.53 -7.98
CA ALA A 142 -9.45 6.45 -8.60
C ALA A 142 -9.80 5.10 -7.97
N LEU A 143 -10.11 5.07 -6.68
CA LEU A 143 -10.64 3.87 -6.03
C LEU A 143 -12.06 3.58 -6.53
N ASP A 144 -12.92 4.60 -6.65
CA ASP A 144 -14.29 4.49 -7.16
C ASP A 144 -14.33 3.96 -8.59
N LEU A 145 -13.43 4.42 -9.45
CA LEU A 145 -13.30 3.90 -10.81
C LEU A 145 -13.03 2.39 -10.83
N VAL A 146 -12.21 1.91 -9.89
CA VAL A 146 -11.84 0.50 -9.78
C VAL A 146 -12.97 -0.33 -9.15
N LEU A 147 -13.73 0.27 -8.23
CA LEU A 147 -14.90 -0.33 -7.60
C LEU A 147 -16.08 -0.50 -8.56
N ASN A 148 -16.28 0.48 -9.43
CA ASN A 148 -17.42 0.57 -10.35
C ASN A 148 -17.12 -0.03 -11.74
N GLN A 149 -15.95 -0.63 -11.94
CA GLN A 149 -15.71 -1.41 -13.15
C GLN A 149 -16.59 -2.66 -13.14
N GLU A 150 -17.69 -2.59 -13.89
CA GLU A 150 -18.64 -3.68 -14.03
C GLU A 150 -17.91 -4.95 -14.44
N SER A 151 -18.09 -6.01 -13.65
CA SER A 151 -17.62 -7.37 -13.93
C SER A 151 -18.32 -8.00 -15.16
N GLY A 152 -18.97 -7.19 -16.00
CA GLY A 152 -19.82 -7.56 -17.13
C GLY A 152 -19.41 -6.90 -18.45
N LEU A 153 -18.26 -6.25 -18.53
CA LEU A 153 -17.66 -5.93 -19.82
C LEU A 153 -17.12 -7.23 -20.42
N SER A 154 -18.00 -7.88 -21.18
CA SER A 154 -17.68 -8.73 -22.32
C SER A 154 -16.39 -8.25 -22.97
N GLU A 155 -15.50 -9.19 -23.28
CA GLU A 155 -14.31 -9.04 -24.12
C GLU A 155 -14.17 -7.64 -24.77
N GLU A 156 -13.13 -6.91 -24.37
CA GLU A 156 -12.54 -5.79 -25.13
C GLU A 156 -13.08 -4.36 -24.95
N GLU A 157 -13.36 -3.91 -23.71
CA GLU A 157 -13.10 -2.48 -23.43
C GLU A 157 -11.59 -2.26 -23.34
N GLU A 158 -10.99 -1.90 -24.47
CA GLU A 158 -9.59 -1.49 -24.57
C GLU A 158 -9.34 -0.19 -23.78
N LEU A 159 -9.24 -0.29 -22.46
CA LEU A 159 -8.85 0.84 -21.63
C LEU A 159 -7.46 1.29 -22.05
N ASN A 160 -7.33 2.49 -22.60
CA ASN A 160 -6.05 2.97 -23.13
C ASN A 160 -5.28 3.78 -22.08
N ILE A 161 -4.80 3.10 -21.05
CA ILE A 161 -4.21 3.73 -19.86
C ILE A 161 -2.72 4.01 -20.11
N SER A 162 -2.33 5.28 -20.05
CA SER A 162 -0.93 5.70 -20.13
C SER A 162 -0.23 5.59 -18.78
N CYS A 163 0.93 4.93 -18.76
CA CYS A 163 1.82 4.89 -17.61
C CYS A 163 2.33 6.31 -17.29
N GLN A 164 2.09 6.76 -16.05
CA GLN A 164 2.46 8.10 -15.58
C GLN A 164 3.92 8.19 -15.08
N ILE A 165 4.70 7.10 -15.14
CA ILE A 165 6.12 7.11 -14.77
C ILE A 165 6.88 7.94 -15.83
N PRO A 166 7.62 8.99 -15.43
CA PRO A 166 8.40 9.80 -16.35
C PRO A 166 9.35 8.94 -17.21
N GLY A 167 9.30 9.14 -18.53
CA GLY A 167 10.14 8.41 -19.49
C GLY A 167 9.63 7.03 -19.90
N CYS A 168 8.54 6.52 -19.32
CA CYS A 168 7.98 5.23 -19.73
C CYS A 168 7.11 5.32 -21.00
N GLY A 169 6.07 6.17 -20.96
CA GLY A 169 5.15 6.39 -22.08
C GLY A 169 4.31 5.18 -22.52
N LYS A 170 4.40 4.01 -21.86
CA LYS A 170 3.65 2.82 -22.26
C LYS A 170 2.15 3.00 -22.07
N ARG A 171 1.40 2.61 -23.10
CA ARG A 171 -0.07 2.56 -23.12
C ARG A 171 -0.52 1.12 -22.96
N LEU A 172 -1.41 0.85 -22.00
CA LEU A 172 -1.76 -0.50 -21.59
C LEU A 172 -3.26 -0.69 -21.64
N ARG A 173 -3.67 -1.78 -22.32
CA ARG A 173 -5.05 -2.07 -22.75
C ARG A 173 -5.95 -2.70 -21.67
N SER A 174 -5.46 -2.83 -20.44
CA SER A 174 -6.26 -3.33 -19.32
C SER A 174 -5.64 -2.91 -17.99
N LEU A 175 -6.47 -2.81 -16.94
CA LEU A 175 -5.98 -2.53 -15.59
C LEU A 175 -4.98 -3.59 -15.10
N GLY A 176 -5.23 -4.88 -15.33
CA GLY A 176 -4.29 -5.94 -14.95
C GLY A 176 -2.92 -5.82 -15.64
N LYS A 177 -2.90 -5.42 -16.92
CA LYS A 177 -1.65 -5.15 -17.64
C LYS A 177 -0.97 -3.89 -17.13
N HIS A 178 -1.74 -2.84 -16.84
CA HIS A 178 -1.26 -1.62 -16.21
C HIS A 178 -0.66 -1.89 -14.82
N ALA A 179 -1.27 -2.83 -14.09
CA ALA A 179 -0.87 -3.24 -12.77
C ALA A 179 0.47 -3.95 -12.75
N ALA A 180 0.58 -5.01 -13.54
CA ALA A 180 1.83 -5.74 -13.71
C ALA A 180 2.94 -4.82 -14.23
N HIS A 181 2.60 -3.80 -15.02
CA HIS A 181 3.57 -2.82 -15.48
C HIS A 181 4.09 -1.87 -14.40
N ALA A 182 3.22 -1.36 -13.52
CA ALA A 182 3.63 -0.51 -12.41
C ALA A 182 4.56 -1.26 -11.45
N LEU A 183 4.28 -2.55 -11.18
CA LEU A 183 5.15 -3.40 -10.35
C LEU A 183 6.56 -3.55 -10.95
N ARG A 184 6.66 -3.71 -12.28
CA ARG A 184 7.97 -3.75 -12.96
C ARG A 184 8.78 -2.48 -12.72
N HIS A 185 8.16 -1.29 -12.74
CA HIS A 185 8.87 -0.05 -12.43
C HIS A 185 9.41 0.01 -10.99
N LEU A 186 8.65 -0.52 -10.03
CA LEU A 186 9.10 -0.60 -8.64
C LEU A 186 10.28 -1.57 -8.49
N GLU A 187 10.22 -2.71 -9.18
CA GLU A 187 11.31 -3.69 -9.23
C GLU A 187 12.56 -3.11 -9.89
N ASP A 188 12.44 -2.53 -11.08
CA ASP A 188 13.53 -1.86 -11.81
C ASP A 188 14.18 -0.78 -10.95
N SER A 189 13.37 0.02 -10.25
CA SER A 189 13.85 1.06 -9.33
C SER A 189 14.55 0.47 -8.10
N ALA A 190 14.10 -0.68 -7.58
CA ALA A 190 14.77 -1.37 -6.48
C ALA A 190 16.13 -1.95 -6.93
N ILE A 191 16.18 -2.56 -8.11
CA ILE A 191 17.40 -3.10 -8.72
C ILE A 191 18.42 -1.99 -8.97
N ALA A 192 18.00 -0.87 -9.57
CA ALA A 192 18.86 0.28 -9.84
C ALA A 192 19.49 0.83 -8.55
N ARG A 193 18.69 0.96 -7.48
CA ARG A 193 19.18 1.39 -6.16
C ARG A 193 20.18 0.39 -5.55
N HIS A 194 19.92 -0.91 -5.66
CA HIS A 194 20.84 -1.93 -5.17
C HIS A 194 22.18 -1.87 -5.91
N ARG A 195 22.16 -1.75 -7.25
CA ARG A 195 23.38 -1.58 -8.07
C ARG A 195 24.17 -0.33 -7.68
N ALA A 196 23.49 0.81 -7.49
CA ALA A 196 24.13 2.05 -7.07
C ALA A 196 24.77 1.94 -5.68
N LYS A 197 24.11 1.28 -4.71
CA LYS A 197 24.70 1.01 -3.39
C LYS A 197 25.92 0.12 -3.47
N ARG A 198 25.89 -0.92 -4.30
CA ARG A 198 27.04 -1.82 -4.52
C ARG A 198 28.22 -1.07 -5.13
N ALA A 199 27.98 -0.25 -6.15
CA ALA A 199 29.02 0.57 -6.80
C ALA A 199 29.67 1.57 -5.84
N ARG A 200 28.89 2.21 -4.95
CA ARG A 200 29.42 3.11 -3.92
C ARG A 200 30.27 2.38 -2.88
N ARG A 201 29.90 1.15 -2.51
CA ARG A 201 30.69 0.32 -1.59
C ARG A 201 32.02 -0.12 -2.20
N SER A 202 32.06 -0.41 -3.50
CA SER A 202 33.31 -0.74 -4.18
C SER A 202 34.22 0.47 -4.40
N LEU A 203 33.69 1.69 -4.46
CA LEU A 203 34.46 2.93 -4.62
C LEU A 203 34.97 3.54 -3.30
N GLY A 204 34.46 3.08 -2.15
CA GLY A 204 34.88 3.53 -0.82
C GLY A 204 35.78 2.52 -0.08
N ALA A 205 36.32 1.53 -0.80
CA ALA A 205 37.18 0.47 -0.28
C ALA A 205 38.64 0.59 -0.76
N GLU A 206 39.02 1.76 -1.30
CA GLU A 206 40.41 2.14 -1.64
C GLU A 206 40.93 3.21 -0.68
#